data_AF-A0A1K1UAK4-F1
#
_entry.id   AF-A0A1K1UAK4-F1
#
_cell.length_a   1.000
_cell.length_b   1.000
_cell.length_c   1.000
_cell.angle_alpha   90.00
_cell.angle_beta   90.00
_cell.angle_gamma   90.00
#
_symmetry.space_group_name_H-M   'P 1'
#
loop_
_entity.id
_entity.type
_entity.pdbx_description
1 polymer ?
#
loop_
_entity_poly.entity_id
_entity_poly.type
_entity_poly.pdbx_seq_one_letter_code
_entity_poly.pdbx_strand_id
1 'polypeptide(L)'
;MPVGLSWIGARPEWAPPRTLERYGSAAEVEELTGPPPGEGRLYVWAWEDEAAGRVRARAFPRRDDNIVEDEATGAAALLLSAELGRALNITQGRGSQILTAPAPDGTVEIGGRVALAAVRARY
;
A
#
# COMPACT_ATOMS: atom_id res chain seq x y z
N MET A 1 -20.34 -9.78 -13.94
CA MET A 1 -19.74 -8.52 -14.42
C MET A 1 -18.24 -8.68 -14.38
N PRO A 2 -17.49 -8.43 -15.47
CA PRO A 2 -16.03 -8.48 -15.40
C PRO A 2 -15.55 -7.40 -14.43
N VAL A 3 -14.79 -7.81 -13.41
CA VAL A 3 -14.15 -6.90 -12.44
C VAL A 3 -12.95 -6.25 -13.12
N GLY A 4 -13.19 -5.13 -13.79
CA GLY A 4 -12.14 -4.27 -14.33
C GLY A 4 -11.31 -3.63 -13.20
N LEU A 5 -10.11 -3.17 -13.54
CA LEU A 5 -9.33 -2.33 -12.64
C LEU A 5 -10.01 -0.96 -12.52
N SER A 6 -10.12 -0.47 -11.29
CA SER A 6 -10.48 0.91 -11.00
C SER A 6 -9.24 1.69 -10.60
N TRP A 7 -9.12 2.92 -11.06
CA TRP A 7 -7.94 3.76 -10.88
C TRP A 7 -8.32 5.13 -10.32
N ILE A 8 -7.42 5.69 -9.52
CA ILE A 8 -7.42 7.10 -9.12
C ILE A 8 -6.00 7.66 -9.33
N GLY A 9 -5.90 8.94 -9.69
CA GLY A 9 -4.63 9.68 -9.68
C GLY A 9 -4.54 10.56 -8.44
N ALA A 10 -3.40 10.56 -7.77
CA ALA A 10 -3.16 11.43 -6.62
C ALA A 10 -1.72 11.95 -6.59
N ARG A 11 -1.54 13.11 -5.97
CA ARG A 11 -0.22 13.70 -5.71
C ARG A 11 0.39 13.10 -4.44
N PRO A 12 1.64 12.61 -4.45
CA PRO A 12 2.28 12.03 -3.26
C PRO A 12 2.23 12.92 -2.01
N GLU A 13 2.37 14.24 -2.18
CA GLU A 13 2.33 15.22 -1.09
C GLU A 13 0.97 15.34 -0.38
N TRP A 14 -0.12 14.79 -0.95
CA TRP A 14 -1.42 14.72 -0.27
C TRP A 14 -1.48 13.57 0.74
N ALA A 15 -0.63 12.56 0.60
CA ALA A 15 -0.59 11.46 1.55
C ALA A 15 0.05 11.91 2.86
N PRO A 16 -0.56 11.60 4.02
CA PRO A 16 0.08 11.89 5.30
C PRO A 16 1.42 11.15 5.41
N PRO A 17 2.43 11.79 6.04
CA PRO A 17 3.76 11.22 6.17
C PRO A 17 3.70 9.90 6.95
N ARG A 18 4.61 8.99 6.59
CA ARG A 18 4.79 7.69 7.24
C ARG A 18 6.20 7.19 6.96
N THR A 19 6.72 6.35 7.86
CA THR A 19 8.00 5.68 7.66
C THR A 19 7.82 4.55 6.66
N LEU A 20 8.65 4.53 5.62
CA LEU A 20 8.76 3.42 4.68
C LEU A 20 10.02 2.63 5.03
N GLU A 21 9.87 1.38 5.48
CA GLU A 21 10.98 0.58 5.97
C GLU A 21 11.17 -0.66 5.09
N ARG A 22 12.33 -0.74 4.42
CA ARG A 22 12.68 -1.86 3.56
C ARG A 22 13.33 -2.98 4.39
N TYR A 23 12.82 -4.20 4.23
CA TYR A 23 13.34 -5.44 4.78
C TYR A 23 14.17 -6.20 3.73
N GLY A 24 14.93 -7.20 4.18
CA GLY A 24 15.80 -8.00 3.32
C GLY A 24 15.03 -8.97 2.43
N SER A 25 13.89 -9.48 2.89
CA SER A 25 13.04 -10.39 2.12
C SER A 25 11.55 -10.26 2.45
N ALA A 26 10.71 -10.74 1.53
CA ALA A 26 9.27 -10.85 1.74
C ALA A 26 8.92 -11.77 2.92
N ALA A 27 9.70 -12.83 3.15
CA ALA A 27 9.51 -13.75 4.28
C ALA A 27 9.68 -13.04 5.63
N GLU A 28 10.70 -12.18 5.77
CA GLU A 28 10.90 -11.40 7.00
C GLU A 28 9.71 -10.47 7.28
N VAL A 29 9.11 -9.88 6.25
CA VAL A 29 7.90 -9.04 6.39
C VAL A 29 6.70 -9.89 6.85
N GLU A 30 6.56 -11.11 6.34
CA GLU A 30 5.49 -12.03 6.72
C GLU A 30 5.63 -12.58 8.13
N GLU A 31 6.86 -12.83 8.58
CA GLU A 31 7.17 -13.36 9.91
C GLU A 31 6.90 -12.36 11.05
N LEU A 32 6.74 -11.07 10.75
CA LEU A 32 6.40 -10.07 11.77
C LEU A 32 5.10 -10.45 12.50
N THR A 33 5.15 -10.59 13.82
CA THR A 33 3.96 -10.91 14.63
C THR A 33 3.10 -9.67 14.95
N GLY A 34 3.58 -8.49 14.58
CA GLY A 34 2.93 -7.21 14.78
C GLY A 34 3.85 -6.06 14.37
N PRO A 35 3.49 -4.80 14.65
CA PRO A 35 4.39 -3.69 14.41
C PRO A 35 5.66 -3.83 15.27
N PRO A 36 6.86 -3.64 14.68
CA PRO A 36 8.07 -3.40 15.46
C PRO A 36 7.87 -2.24 16.46
N PRO A 37 8.73 -2.10 17.49
CA PRO A 37 8.71 -0.92 18.36
C PRO A 37 8.89 0.40 17.58
N GLY A 38 8.32 1.48 18.09
CA GLY A 38 8.45 2.83 17.54
C GLY A 38 7.13 3.57 17.46
N GLU A 39 7.19 4.81 16.96
CA GLU A 39 6.05 5.72 16.86
C GLU A 39 5.69 6.02 15.41
N GLY A 40 4.50 6.58 15.19
CA GLY A 40 4.04 7.03 13.88
C GLY A 40 3.65 5.90 12.93
N ARG A 41 3.06 6.29 11.79
CA ARG A 41 2.60 5.37 10.75
C ARG A 41 3.80 4.66 10.14
N LEU A 42 3.77 3.34 10.11
CA LEU A 42 4.84 2.51 9.55
C LEU A 42 4.30 1.70 8.37
N TYR A 43 5.11 1.62 7.32
CA TYR A 43 4.87 0.76 6.17
C TYR A 43 6.13 -0.06 5.92
N VAL A 44 6.09 -1.33 6.30
CA VAL A 44 7.20 -2.26 6.07
C VAL A 44 7.00 -2.92 4.72
N TRP A 45 8.09 -3.12 3.98
CA TRP A 45 8.03 -3.73 2.67
C TRP A 45 9.32 -4.44 2.31
N ALA A 46 9.23 -5.38 1.37
CA ALA A 46 10.38 -5.98 0.73
C ALA A 46 10.07 -6.30 -0.73
N TRP A 47 11.10 -6.39 -1.56
CA TRP A 47 10.94 -6.91 -2.91
C TRP A 47 10.65 -8.42 -2.85
N GLU A 48 9.59 -8.82 -3.54
CA GLU A 48 9.40 -10.21 -3.96
C GLU A 48 10.16 -10.47 -5.27
N ASP A 49 10.15 -9.47 -6.15
CA ASP A 49 10.89 -9.44 -7.41
C ASP A 49 11.10 -7.99 -7.81
N GLU A 50 12.32 -7.51 -7.60
CA GLU A 50 12.70 -6.14 -7.89
C GLU A 50 12.65 -5.85 -9.39
N ALA A 51 13.04 -6.78 -10.27
CA ALA A 51 13.01 -6.55 -11.71
C ALA A 51 11.57 -6.35 -12.21
N ALA A 52 10.63 -7.14 -11.69
CA ALA A 52 9.21 -7.05 -12.02
C ALA A 52 8.43 -6.01 -11.21
N GLY A 53 9.05 -5.34 -10.23
CA GLY A 53 8.39 -4.36 -9.37
C GLY A 53 7.37 -4.97 -8.41
N ARG A 54 7.53 -6.26 -8.03
CA ARG A 54 6.63 -6.94 -7.09
C ARG A 54 7.10 -6.74 -5.65
N VAL A 55 6.19 -6.28 -4.80
CA VAL A 55 6.47 -5.90 -3.42
C VAL A 55 5.53 -6.63 -2.49
N ARG A 56 6.07 -7.20 -1.41
CA ARG A 56 5.30 -7.61 -0.24
C ARG A 56 5.32 -6.49 0.77
N ALA A 57 4.16 -6.09 1.30
CA ALA A 57 4.08 -5.01 2.27
C ALA A 57 3.06 -5.25 3.39
N ARG A 58 3.27 -4.56 4.50
CA ARG A 58 2.33 -4.49 5.63
C ARG A 58 2.29 -3.07 6.17
N ALA A 59 1.11 -2.64 6.58
CA ALA A 59 0.89 -1.28 7.06
C ALA A 59 0.45 -1.30 8.52
N PHE A 60 1.21 -0.61 9.36
CA PHE A 60 0.91 -0.44 10.78
C PHE A 60 0.58 1.03 11.04
N PRO A 61 -0.71 1.38 11.17
CA PRO A 61 -1.10 2.77 11.38
C PRO A 61 -0.56 3.36 12.68
N ARG A 62 -0.37 2.52 13.72
CA ARG A 62 -0.03 2.90 15.11
C ARG A 62 -0.92 4.04 15.62
N ARG A 63 -2.24 3.86 15.50
CA ARG A 63 -3.26 4.82 15.93
C ARG A 63 -4.08 4.23 17.07
N ASP A 64 -4.67 5.11 17.87
CA ASP A 64 -5.59 4.74 18.96
C ASP A 64 -7.00 4.37 18.44
N ASP A 65 -7.08 3.69 17.29
CA ASP A 65 -8.34 3.32 16.61
C ASP A 65 -8.58 1.80 16.52
N ASN A 66 -7.87 1.01 17.34
CA ASN A 66 -7.88 -0.46 17.38
C ASN A 66 -7.44 -1.15 16.07
N ILE A 67 -6.96 -0.42 15.07
CA ILE A 67 -6.41 -1.00 13.84
C ILE A 67 -4.91 -1.18 14.03
N VAL A 68 -4.52 -2.40 14.42
CA VAL A 68 -3.10 -2.76 14.55
C VAL A 68 -2.44 -2.82 13.17
N GLU A 69 -3.12 -3.42 12.20
CA GLU A 69 -2.65 -3.57 10.82
C GLU A 69 -3.79 -3.29 9.83
N ASP A 70 -3.46 -2.57 8.76
CA ASP A 70 -4.39 -2.25 7.68
C ASP A 70 -4.17 -3.18 6.49
N GLU A 71 -5.27 -3.74 5.96
CA GLU A 71 -5.25 -4.72 4.87
C GLU A 71 -4.90 -4.10 3.51
N ALA A 72 -5.18 -2.80 3.31
CA ALA A 72 -4.87 -2.10 2.06
C ALA A 72 -4.70 -0.59 2.27
N THR A 73 -3.48 -0.07 2.11
CA THR A 73 -3.16 1.33 2.40
C THR A 73 -2.65 2.05 1.15
N GLY A 74 -3.57 2.51 0.31
CA GLY A 74 -3.25 3.20 -0.95
C GLY A 74 -2.32 4.41 -0.78
N ALA A 75 -2.49 5.19 0.28
CA ALA A 75 -1.62 6.33 0.55
C ALA A 75 -0.17 5.92 0.88
N ALA A 76 0.10 4.66 1.27
CA ALA A 76 1.46 4.18 1.51
C ALA A 76 2.08 3.70 0.20
N ALA A 77 1.29 2.97 -0.60
CA ALA A 77 1.65 2.61 -1.97
C ALA A 77 2.00 3.84 -2.82
N LEU A 78 1.26 4.94 -2.66
CA LEU A 78 1.53 6.24 -3.30
C LEU A 78 2.96 6.72 -3.01
N LEU A 79 3.30 6.82 -1.72
CA LEU A 79 4.58 7.34 -1.25
C LEU A 79 5.72 6.42 -1.66
N LEU A 80 5.55 5.10 -1.52
CA LEU A 80 6.58 4.12 -1.91
C LEU A 80 6.86 4.16 -3.42
N SER A 81 5.82 4.24 -4.25
CA SER A 81 5.98 4.34 -5.70
C SER A 81 6.67 5.64 -6.11
N ALA A 82 6.37 6.75 -5.43
CA ALA A 82 7.05 8.02 -5.64
C ALA A 82 8.51 7.98 -5.19
N GLU A 83 8.82 7.41 -4.03
CA GLU A 83 10.20 7.28 -3.50
C GLU A 83 11.08 6.43 -4.42
N LEU A 84 10.54 5.31 -4.92
CA LEU A 84 11.27 4.41 -5.82
C LEU A 84 11.24 4.87 -7.28
N GLY A 85 10.45 5.88 -7.62
CA GLY A 85 10.33 6.43 -8.98
C GLY A 85 9.84 5.42 -10.02
N ARG A 86 9.03 4.43 -9.63
CA ARG A 86 8.60 3.35 -10.53
C ARG A 86 7.23 2.77 -10.22
N ALA A 87 6.66 2.10 -11.21
CA ALA A 87 5.44 1.32 -11.07
C ALA A 87 5.66 0.09 -10.18
N LEU A 88 4.67 -0.22 -9.34
CA LEU A 88 4.72 -1.32 -8.38
C LEU A 88 3.46 -2.19 -8.47
N ASN A 89 3.66 -3.48 -8.19
CA ASN A 89 2.60 -4.43 -7.91
C ASN A 89 2.75 -4.90 -6.46
N ILE A 90 1.94 -4.35 -5.57
CA ILE A 90 2.09 -4.50 -4.14
C ILE A 90 1.05 -5.49 -3.61
N THR A 91 1.53 -6.55 -2.96
CA THR A 91 0.72 -7.47 -2.15
C THR A 91 0.75 -7.00 -0.70
N GLN A 92 -0.36 -6.43 -0.21
CA GLN A 92 -0.49 -5.93 1.16
C GLN A 92 -1.41 -6.79 2.03
N GLY A 93 -1.07 -6.90 3.32
CA GLY A 93 -1.92 -7.52 4.33
C GLY A 93 -2.13 -9.01 4.03
N ARG A 94 -3.35 -9.51 4.18
CA ARG A 94 -3.69 -10.93 3.96
C ARG A 94 -3.95 -11.30 2.50
N GLY A 95 -4.01 -10.32 1.58
CA GLY A 95 -4.23 -10.62 0.16
C GLY A 95 -4.66 -9.46 -0.73
N SER A 96 -4.54 -8.22 -0.28
CA SER A 96 -4.87 -7.06 -1.12
C SER A 96 -3.80 -6.86 -2.18
N GLN A 97 -4.22 -6.56 -3.41
CA GLN A 97 -3.32 -6.13 -4.48
C GLN A 97 -3.53 -4.66 -4.78
N ILE A 98 -2.46 -3.88 -4.71
CA ILE A 98 -2.44 -2.46 -5.07
C ILE A 98 -1.44 -2.29 -6.21
N LEU A 99 -1.92 -1.73 -7.33
CA LEU A 99 -1.10 -1.39 -8.48
C LEU A 99 -0.79 0.10 -8.44
N THR A 100 0.45 0.49 -8.73
CA THR A 100 0.82 1.90 -8.85
C THR A 100 1.57 2.18 -10.13
N ALA A 101 1.41 3.39 -10.66
CA ALA A 101 2.17 3.89 -11.81
C ALA A 101 2.45 5.39 -11.64
N PRO A 102 3.72 5.81 -11.54
CA PRO A 102 4.07 7.23 -11.61
C PRO A 102 3.74 7.82 -12.98
N ALA A 103 3.17 9.01 -12.98
CA ALA A 103 2.84 9.78 -14.18
C ALA A 103 3.84 10.92 -14.42
N PRO A 104 4.01 11.41 -15.66
CA PRO A 104 4.95 12.49 -15.98
C PRO A 104 4.68 13.83 -15.28
N ASP A 105 3.45 14.05 -14.81
CA ASP A 105 3.03 15.28 -14.12
C ASP A 105 3.31 15.27 -12.60
N GLY A 106 4.01 14.24 -12.13
CA GLY A 106 4.34 14.04 -10.72
C GLY A 106 3.23 13.39 -9.89
N THR A 107 2.08 13.05 -10.50
CA THR A 107 1.07 12.23 -9.83
C THR A 107 1.47 10.75 -9.87
N VAL A 108 0.83 9.95 -9.02
CA VAL A 108 0.90 8.49 -9.07
C VAL A 108 -0.52 7.97 -9.19
N GLU A 109 -0.74 7.13 -10.20
CA GLU A 109 -1.97 6.37 -10.35
C GLU A 109 -1.94 5.20 -9.36
N ILE A 110 -3.08 4.95 -8.71
CA ILE A 110 -3.30 3.80 -7.84
C ILE A 110 -4.52 3.06 -8.33
N GLY A 111 -4.39 1.74 -8.47
CA GLY A 111 -5.48 0.91 -8.92
C GLY A 111 -5.56 -0.46 -8.26
N GLY A 112 -6.70 -1.09 -8.46
CA GLY A 112 -6.99 -2.41 -7.94
C GLY A 112 -8.30 -2.96 -8.50
N ARG A 113 -8.53 -4.25 -8.28
CA ARG A 113 -9.83 -4.87 -8.55
C ARG A 113 -10.74 -4.59 -7.36
N VAL A 114 -11.94 -4.13 -7.65
CA VAL A 114 -12.95 -3.79 -6.63
C VAL A 114 -14.25 -4.53 -6.92
N ALA A 115 -14.96 -4.90 -5.85
CA ALA A 115 -16.29 -5.44 -5.93
C ALA A 115 -17.20 -4.65 -4.99
N LEU A 116 -18.41 -4.33 -5.45
CA LEU A 116 -19.41 -3.70 -4.61
C LEU A 116 -19.86 -4.70 -3.54
N ALA A 117 -19.51 -4.44 -2.28
CA ALA A 117 -19.89 -5.30 -1.16
C ALA A 117 -21.33 -5.02 -0.70
N ALA A 118 -21.71 -3.75 -0.59
CA ALA A 118 -23.06 -3.32 -0.20
C ALA A 118 -23.28 -1.85 -0.55
N VAL A 119 -24.53 -1.48 -0.84
CA VAL A 119 -24.98 -0.09 -0.89
C VAL A 119 -25.66 0.22 0.43
N ARG A 120 -25.21 1.26 1.14
CA ARG A 120 -25.91 1.77 2.32
C ARG A 120 -26.76 2.97 1.91
N ALA A 121 -28.05 2.96 2.27
CA ALA A 121 -28.91 4.13 2.07
C ALA A 121 -28.33 5.31 2.86
N ARG A 122 -28.30 6.49 2.25
CA ARG A 122 -28.01 7.73 2.98
C ARG A 122 -29.22 8.02 3.87
N TYR A 123 -28.98 8.26 5.16
CA TYR A 123 -29.96 8.90 6.04
C TYR A 123 -30.06 10.38 5.69
#